data_AF-A0A3R9UZ12-F1
#
_entry.id   AF-A0A3R9UZ12-F1
#
_cell.length_a   1.000
_cell.length_b   1.000
_cell.length_c   1.000
_cell.angle_alpha   90.00
_cell.angle_beta   90.00
_cell.angle_gamma   90.00
#
_symmetry.space_group_name_H-M   'P 1'
#
loop_
_entity.id
_entity.type
_entity.pdbx_description
1 polymer ?
#
loop_
_entity_poly.entity_id
_entity_poly.type
_entity_poly.pdbx_seq_one_letter_code
_entity_poly.pdbx_strand_id
1 'polypeptide(L)' 'MGDRGAEVTALQEALHAQGFTYVKVSGVYDGQTKRGVAQLQRDRDIKGDPSGVYGPATRAEFTI' A
#
# COMPACT_ATOMS: atom_id res chain seq x y z
N MET A 1 0.33 -3.33 -15.62
CA MET A 1 -0.64 -2.25 -15.30
C MET A 1 -1.40 -2.70 -14.07
N GLY A 2 -1.45 -1.87 -13.02
CA GLY A 2 -2.13 -2.19 -11.75
C GLY A 2 -3.42 -1.39 -11.58
N ASP A 3 -4.08 -1.60 -10.45
CA ASP A 3 -5.32 -0.91 -10.07
C ASP A 3 -5.14 0.61 -10.05
N ARG A 4 -6.23 1.34 -10.25
CA ARG A 4 -6.23 2.81 -10.29
C ARG A 4 -7.49 3.37 -9.66
N GLY A 5 -7.40 4.57 -9.10
CA GLY A 5 -8.56 5.31 -8.60
C GLY A 5 -8.35 5.88 -7.20
N ALA A 6 -9.43 6.41 -6.63
CA ALA A 6 -9.41 7.13 -5.36
C ALA A 6 -8.89 6.28 -4.19
N GLU A 7 -9.22 4.97 -4.15
CA GLU A 7 -8.69 4.06 -3.11
C GLU A 7 -7.16 3.91 -3.18
N VAL A 8 -6.59 3.91 -4.39
CA VAL A 8 -5.13 3.83 -4.56
C VAL A 8 -4.47 5.14 -4.13
N THR A 9 -5.10 6.28 -4.42
CA THR A 9 -4.64 7.59 -3.94
C THR A 9 -4.62 7.63 -2.41
N ALA A 10 -5.72 7.23 -1.77
CA ALA A 10 -5.83 7.19 -0.31
C ALA A 10 -4.78 6.27 0.32
N LEU A 11 -4.55 5.09 -0.27
CA LEU A 11 -3.48 4.19 0.16
C LEU A 11 -2.10 4.85 0.06
N GLN A 12 -1.80 5.52 -1.04
CA GLN A 12 -0.52 6.18 -1.26
C GLN A 12 -0.31 7.33 -0.27
N GLU A 13 -1.35 8.13 0.00
CA GLU A 13 -1.32 9.19 1.01
C GLU A 13 -1.07 8.62 2.41
N ALA A 14 -1.76 7.54 2.78
CA ALA A 14 -1.56 6.88 4.06
C ALA A 14 -0.16 6.29 4.21
N LEU A 15 0.39 5.66 3.15
CA LEU A 15 1.77 5.19 3.13
C LEU A 15 2.75 6.36 3.29
N HIS A 16 2.51 7.48 2.62
CA HIS A 16 3.32 8.67 2.75
C HIS A 16 3.32 9.23 4.18
N ALA A 17 2.15 9.23 4.84
CA ALA A 17 1.98 9.65 6.24
C ALA A 17 2.70 8.73 7.24
N GLN A 18 2.88 7.44 6.92
CA GLN A 18 3.68 6.49 7.70
C GLN A 18 5.20 6.62 7.45
N GLY A 19 5.63 7.58 6.61
CA GLY A 19 7.04 7.81 6.30
C GLY A 19 7.54 7.11 5.04
N PHE A 20 6.68 6.41 4.29
CA PHE A 20 7.03 5.85 2.98
C PHE A 20 7.01 6.92 1.88
N THR A 21 7.76 8.01 2.08
CA THR A 21 7.72 9.22 1.22
C THR A 21 8.19 9.01 -0.22
N TYR A 22 8.81 7.86 -0.50
CA TYR A 22 9.17 7.46 -1.85
C TYR A 22 7.98 6.95 -2.68
N VAL A 23 6.82 6.69 -2.07
CA VAL A 23 5.59 6.30 -2.76
C VAL A 23 4.93 7.54 -3.35
N LYS A 24 4.84 7.61 -4.68
CA LYS A 24 4.20 8.73 -5.37
C LYS A 24 2.67 8.60 -5.32
N VAL A 25 2.00 9.65 -4.84
CA VAL A 25 0.54 9.78 -4.90
C VAL A 25 0.11 10.09 -6.34
N SER A 26 -0.13 9.03 -7.11
CA SER A 26 -0.51 9.10 -8.52
C SER A 26 -1.90 8.53 -8.80
N GLY A 27 -2.50 7.87 -7.81
CA GLY A 27 -3.73 7.09 -7.98
C GLY A 27 -3.53 5.83 -8.84
N VAL A 28 -2.27 5.44 -9.09
CA VAL A 28 -1.91 4.23 -9.87
C VAL A 28 -1.10 3.28 -9.02
N TYR A 29 -1.55 2.02 -8.93
CA TYR A 29 -0.90 0.98 -8.14
C TYR A 29 0.31 0.42 -8.90
N ASP A 30 1.40 1.18 -8.83
CA ASP A 30 2.64 0.94 -9.55
C ASP A 30 3.68 0.18 -8.70
N GLY A 31 4.93 0.11 -9.21
CA GLY A 31 6.02 -0.56 -8.50
C GLY A 31 6.40 0.09 -7.16
N GLN A 32 6.28 1.42 -7.05
CA GLN A 32 6.58 2.12 -5.80
C GLN A 32 5.50 1.81 -4.76
N THR A 33 4.23 1.81 -5.18
CA THR A 33 3.08 1.46 -4.33
C THR A 33 3.18 0.01 -3.85
N LYS A 34 3.47 -0.93 -4.76
CA LYS A 34 3.73 -2.35 -4.41
C LYS A 34 4.84 -2.48 -3.37
N ARG A 35 5.95 -1.76 -3.56
CA ARG A 35 7.07 -1.78 -2.61
C ARG A 35 6.67 -1.20 -1.24
N GLY A 36 5.90 -0.11 -1.22
CA GLY A 36 5.38 0.49 0.01
C GLY A 36 4.50 -0.48 0.80
N VAL A 37 3.55 -1.12 0.12
CA VAL A 37 2.68 -2.12 0.74
C VAL A 37 3.47 -3.34 1.23
N ALA A 38 4.44 -3.82 0.44
CA ALA A 38 5.29 -4.93 0.85
C ALA A 38 6.13 -4.60 2.09
N GLN A 39 6.62 -3.37 2.20
CA GLN A 39 7.36 -2.92 3.38
C GLN A 39 6.43 -2.81 4.59
N LEU A 40 5.28 -2.17 4.45
CA LEU A 40 4.26 -2.07 5.49
C LEU A 40 3.87 -3.45 6.04
N GLN A 41 3.60 -4.42 5.15
CA GLN A 41 3.26 -5.79 5.53
C GLN A 41 4.36 -6.44 6.35
N ARG A 42 5.63 -6.26 5.95
CA ARG A 42 6.78 -6.77 6.72
C ARG A 42 6.92 -6.07 8.07
N ASP A 43 6.79 -4.76 8.10
CA ASP A 43 6.97 -3.94 9.32
C ASP A 43 5.91 -4.26 10.38
N ARG A 44 4.72 -4.68 9.95
CA ARG A 44 3.59 -5.03 10.82
C ARG A 44 3.34 -6.54 10.96
N ASP A 45 4.25 -7.40 10.45
CA ASP A 45 4.09 -8.87 10.42
C ASP A 45 2.74 -9.33 9.81
N ILE A 46 2.18 -8.57 8.86
CA ILE A 46 0.91 -8.88 8.22
C ILE A 46 1.10 -10.12 7.33
N LYS A 47 0.32 -11.15 7.62
CA LYS A 47 0.26 -12.41 6.86
C LYS A 47 -1.13 -12.57 6.25
N GLY A 48 -1.22 -13.32 5.15
CA GLY A 48 -2.49 -13.65 4.50
C GLY A 48 -2.69 -13.02 3.13
N ASP A 49 -1.94 -11.96 2.81
CA ASP A 49 -1.87 -11.40 1.45
C ASP A 49 -0.49 -11.65 0.83
N PRO A 50 -0.38 -11.76 -0.50
CA PRO A 50 0.91 -11.73 -1.18
C PRO A 50 1.65 -10.41 -0.93
N SER A 51 2.98 -10.48 -0.95
CA SER A 51 3.85 -9.31 -0.74
C SER A 51 3.54 -8.18 -1.73
N GLY A 52 3.22 -7.00 -1.20
CA GLY A 52 2.89 -5.81 -1.99
C GLY A 52 1.47 -5.80 -2.55
N VAL A 53 0.58 -6.68 -2.07
CA VAL A 53 -0.84 -6.70 -2.41
C VAL A 53 -1.65 -6.16 -1.24
N TYR A 54 -2.37 -5.06 -1.46
CA TYR A 54 -3.27 -4.47 -0.46
C TYR A 54 -4.62 -5.21 -0.43
N GLY A 55 -4.58 -6.48 -0.01
CA GLY A 55 -5.73 -7.38 0.08
C GLY A 55 -6.47 -7.27 1.42
N PRO A 56 -7.43 -8.18 1.70
CA PRO A 56 -8.26 -8.12 2.89
C PRO A 56 -7.48 -8.15 4.20
N ALA A 57 -6.40 -8.92 4.31
CA ALA A 57 -5.62 -9.00 5.55
C ALA A 57 -4.86 -7.69 5.81
N THR A 58 -4.29 -7.10 4.76
CA THR A 58 -3.58 -5.82 4.82
C THR A 58 -4.54 -4.66 5.06
N ARG A 59 -5.73 -4.71 4.47
CA ARG A 59 -6.81 -3.73 4.72
C ARG A 59 -7.33 -3.78 6.15
N ALA A 60 -7.37 -4.96 6.77
CA ALA A 60 -7.79 -5.10 8.16
C ALA A 60 -6.80 -4.46 9.14
N GLU A 61 -5.49 -4.59 8.87
CA GLU A 61 -4.43 -4.07 9.73
C GLU A 61 -4.01 -2.63 9.38
N PHE A 62 -4.28 -2.19 8.16
CA PHE A 62 -3.95 -0.86 7.66
C PHE A 62 -5.16 -0.23 6.98
N THR A 63 -6.12 0.20 7.79
CA THR A 63 -7.29 0.94 7.35
C THR A 63 -6.89 2.36 6.93
N ILE A 64 -7.39 2.78 5.77
CA ILE A 64 -7.19 4.10 5.15
C ILE A 64 -8.47 4.92 5.14
#